data_AF-A0A1X1DC74-F1
#
_entry.id   AF-A0A1X1DC74-F1
#
_cell.length_a   1.000
_cell.length_b   1.000
_cell.length_c   1.000
_cell.angle_alpha   90.00
_cell.angle_beta   90.00
_cell.angle_gamma   90.00
#
_symmetry.space_group_name_H-M   'P 1'
#
loop_
_entity.id
_entity.type
_entity.pdbx_description
1 polymer ?
#
loop_
_entity_poly.entity_id
_entity_poly.type
_entity_poly.pdbx_seq_one_letter_code
_entity_poly.pdbx_strand_id
1 'polypeptide(L)'
;MLSLFPLTLAAFVVLAILITLLVRTTALRAWQGVILFLLPLVLANLLWFSWLHPRQQREALAAEVTSQLSQAPGYRVLKMQEPALWQLLNRELLHKLGEGVPADQALGDMRGWLMDLVNQRMTHASDEAVIHYIRVSVQEMQALQQQDPQRCFRFLYPQVSGGVNLQQVLSPELNQQDGQALEQLLQASTGPELPVDQAMAQRDLQHVVETLYSKWGDKLQQLNMPADTAVDRSAMCAMSIDLYSGILALPDKHAANLLRKMVSLTG
;
A
#
# COMPACT_ATOMS: atom_id res chain seq x y z
N MET A 1 8.12 27.74 20.99
CA MET A 1 6.89 28.53 20.81
C MET A 1 6.89 29.66 21.84
N LEU A 2 7.37 30.86 21.47
CA LEU A 2 7.23 32.04 22.32
C LEU A 2 5.73 32.36 22.43
N SER A 3 5.20 32.41 23.66
CA SER A 3 3.77 32.55 23.88
C SER A 3 3.27 33.86 23.25
N LEU A 4 2.33 33.78 22.31
CA LEU A 4 1.61 34.92 21.74
C LEU A 4 0.60 35.51 22.73
N PHE A 5 0.38 34.83 23.85
CA PHE A 5 -0.58 35.19 24.90
C PHE A 5 -0.45 36.63 25.45
N PRO A 6 0.73 37.12 25.89
CA PRO A 6 0.87 38.48 26.41
C PRO A 6 0.64 39.56 25.34
N LEU A 7 1.01 39.29 24.08
CA LEU A 7 0.78 40.21 22.97
C LEU A 7 -0.71 40.33 22.63
N THR A 8 -1.44 39.21 22.62
CA THR A 8 -2.90 39.23 22.42
C THR A 8 -3.60 39.99 23.55
N LEU A 9 -3.17 39.80 24.80
CA LEU A 9 -3.77 40.43 25.97
C LEU A 9 -3.55 41.95 25.96
N ALA A 10 -2.34 42.40 25.61
CA ALA A 10 -2.02 43.81 25.43
C ALA A 10 -2.86 44.46 24.32
N ALA A 11 -3.08 43.77 23.19
CA ALA A 11 -3.90 44.27 22.10
C ALA A 11 -5.37 44.46 22.50
N PHE A 12 -5.96 43.52 23.26
CA PHE A 12 -7.32 43.65 23.77
C PHE A 12 -7.46 44.80 24.79
N VAL A 13 -6.46 45.02 25.63
CA VAL A 13 -6.44 46.15 26.58
C VAL A 13 -6.41 47.49 25.84
N VAL A 14 -5.55 47.62 24.83
CA VAL A 14 -5.47 48.84 24.00
C VAL A 14 -6.77 49.07 23.22
N LEU A 15 -7.36 48.02 22.65
CA LEU A 15 -8.66 48.07 21.97
C LEU A 15 -9.77 48.56 22.91
N ALA A 16 -9.83 48.02 24.14
CA ALA A 16 -10.81 48.42 25.14
C ALA A 16 -10.65 49.90 25.55
N ILE A 17 -9.42 50.39 25.72
CA ILE A 17 -9.14 51.80 26.03
C ILE A 17 -9.59 52.71 24.88
N LEU A 18 -9.27 52.37 23.63
CA LEU A 18 -9.67 53.14 22.46
C LEU A 18 -11.19 53.21 22.28
N ILE A 19 -11.89 52.09 22.46
CA ILE A 19 -13.36 52.04 22.37
C ILE A 19 -13.99 52.88 23.49
N THR A 20 -13.46 52.80 24.71
CA THR A 20 -13.94 53.58 25.86
C THR A 20 -13.77 55.08 25.63
N LEU A 21 -12.64 55.50 25.06
CA LEU A 21 -12.39 56.88 24.67
C LEU A 21 -13.37 57.34 23.59
N LEU A 22 -13.59 56.54 22.54
CA LEU A 22 -14.52 56.85 21.44
C LEU A 22 -15.98 56.98 21.89
N VAL A 23 -16.46 56.11 22.78
CA VAL A 23 -17.81 56.19 23.35
C VAL A 23 -17.98 57.45 24.21
N ARG A 24 -16.91 57.94 24.86
CA ARG A 24 -16.96 59.16 25.68
C ARG A 24 -16.84 60.45 24.85
N THR A 25 -16.13 60.43 23.72
CA THR A 25 -15.82 61.63 22.93
C THR A 25 -16.70 61.81 21.69
N THR A 26 -17.39 60.77 21.24
CA THR A 26 -18.26 60.80 20.05
C THR A 26 -19.69 60.34 20.38
N ALA A 27 -20.65 60.52 19.48
CA ALA A 27 -22.04 60.06 19.64
C ALA A 27 -22.23 58.53 19.49
N LEU A 28 -21.17 57.72 19.65
CA LEU A 28 -21.25 56.26 19.60
C LEU A 28 -22.02 55.74 20.81
N ARG A 29 -23.06 54.96 20.54
CA ARG A 29 -23.84 54.30 21.59
C ARG A 29 -23.06 53.13 22.16
N ALA A 30 -23.24 52.84 23.45
CA ALA A 30 -22.52 51.76 24.15
C ALA A 30 -22.59 50.40 23.44
N TRP A 31 -23.74 50.06 22.80
CA TRP A 31 -23.90 48.81 22.05
C TRP A 31 -22.98 48.71 20.81
N GLN A 32 -22.67 49.84 20.16
CA GLN A 32 -21.75 49.88 19.01
C GLN A 32 -20.31 49.62 19.47
N GLY A 33 -19.92 50.10 20.66
CA GLY A 33 -18.63 49.79 21.27
C GLY A 33 -18.49 48.30 21.61
N VAL A 34 -19.55 47.67 22.13
CA VAL A 34 -19.57 46.22 22.39
C VAL A 34 -19.41 45.43 21.08
N ILE A 35 -20.11 45.81 20.01
CA ILE A 35 -19.95 45.16 18.70
C ILE A 35 -18.52 45.33 18.18
N LEU A 36 -17.94 46.53 18.23
CA LEU A 36 -16.57 46.77 17.77
C LEU A 36 -15.53 45.96 18.56
N PHE A 37 -15.80 45.68 19.84
CA PHE A 37 -14.93 44.83 20.66
C PHE A 37 -15.09 43.33 20.33
N LEU A 38 -16.32 42.86 20.11
CA LEU A 38 -16.61 41.45 19.85
C LEU A 38 -16.33 41.03 18.41
N LEU A 39 -16.50 41.93 17.45
CA LEU A 39 -16.40 41.64 16.02
C LEU A 39 -15.03 41.06 15.61
N PRO A 40 -13.88 41.56 16.08
CA PRO A 40 -12.57 40.94 15.82
C PRO A 40 -12.48 39.52 16.39
N LEU A 41 -13.07 39.27 17.56
CA LEU A 41 -13.05 37.96 18.22
C LEU A 41 -13.91 36.95 17.46
N VAL A 42 -15.09 37.36 17.02
CA VAL A 42 -15.99 36.54 16.18
C VAL A 42 -15.34 36.26 14.81
N LEU A 43 -14.75 37.26 14.16
CA LEU A 43 -14.06 37.09 12.88
C LEU A 43 -12.84 36.17 13.01
N ALA A 44 -12.01 36.35 14.04
CA ALA A 44 -10.86 35.49 14.29
C ALA A 44 -11.29 34.03 14.56
N ASN A 45 -12.35 33.85 15.33
CA ASN A 45 -12.90 32.53 15.63
C ASN A 45 -13.47 31.85 14.37
N LEU A 46 -14.22 32.60 13.55
CA LEU A 46 -14.73 32.14 12.27
C LEU A 46 -13.60 31.77 11.31
N LEU A 47 -12.58 32.62 11.14
CA LEU A 47 -11.41 32.32 10.31
C LEU A 47 -10.64 31.08 10.82
N TRP A 48 -10.50 30.94 12.14
CA TRP A 48 -9.85 29.78 12.74
C TRP A 48 -10.60 28.48 12.41
N PHE A 49 -11.88 28.38 12.75
CA PHE A 49 -12.65 27.15 12.56
C PHE A 49 -12.99 26.85 11.10
N SER A 50 -13.24 27.87 10.28
CA SER A 50 -13.60 27.67 8.87
C SER A 50 -12.39 27.41 7.97
N TRP A 51 -11.21 27.94 8.31
CA TRP A 51 -10.08 27.94 7.40
C TRP A 51 -8.79 27.39 7.99
N LEU A 52 -8.34 27.92 9.14
CA LEU A 52 -7.02 27.58 9.68
C LEU A 52 -6.96 26.16 10.27
N HIS A 53 -7.91 25.83 11.14
CA HIS A 53 -8.03 24.53 11.80
C HIS A 53 -8.21 23.37 10.80
N PRO A 54 -9.14 23.41 9.82
CA PRO A 54 -9.28 22.32 8.85
C PRO A 54 -8.06 22.20 7.93
N ARG A 55 -7.35 23.30 7.61
CA ARG A 55 -6.08 23.22 6.86
C ARG A 55 -4.99 22.53 7.67
N GLN A 56 -4.81 22.94 8.93
CA GLN A 56 -3.80 22.36 9.82
C GLN A 56 -4.06 20.86 10.05
N GLN A 57 -5.32 20.46 10.21
CA GLN A 57 -5.69 19.04 10.32
C GLN A 57 -5.37 18.25 9.05
N ARG A 58 -5.65 18.80 7.87
CA ARG A 58 -5.32 18.15 6.59
C ARG A 58 -3.81 18.01 6.38
N GLU A 59 -3.04 19.04 6.72
CA GLU A 59 -1.57 19.00 6.64
C GLU A 59 -0.99 17.98 7.62
N ALA A 60 -1.49 17.95 8.86
CA ALA A 60 -1.08 16.96 9.86
C ALA A 60 -1.41 15.53 9.42
N LEU A 61 -2.61 15.31 8.87
CA LEU A 61 -3.01 14.01 8.33
C LEU A 61 -2.15 13.60 7.14
N ALA A 62 -1.85 14.51 6.20
CA ALA A 62 -0.99 14.23 5.07
C ALA A 62 0.46 13.89 5.48
N ALA A 63 0.97 14.56 6.52
CA ALA A 63 2.28 14.25 7.10
C ALA A 63 2.29 12.87 7.78
N GLU A 64 1.22 12.53 8.51
CA GLU A 64 1.05 11.22 9.14
C GLU A 64 0.96 10.10 8.09
N VAL A 65 0.16 10.27 7.04
CA VAL A 65 0.07 9.35 5.89
C VAL A 65 1.44 9.08 5.29
N THR A 66 2.20 10.15 5.03
CA THR A 66 3.54 10.04 4.46
C THR A 66 4.47 9.26 5.39
N SER A 67 4.39 9.51 6.70
CA SER A 67 5.13 8.78 7.72
C SER A 67 4.76 7.30 7.74
N GLN A 68 3.47 6.96 7.80
CA GLN A 68 2.97 5.58 7.84
C GLN A 68 3.40 4.79 6.59
N LEU A 69 3.21 5.35 5.41
CA LEU A 69 3.64 4.71 4.17
C LEU A 69 5.17 4.51 4.11
N SER A 70 5.95 5.43 4.70
CA SER A 70 7.42 5.29 4.78
C SER A 70 7.87 4.26 5.82
N GLN A 71 7.01 3.90 6.77
CA GLN A 71 7.31 2.88 7.77
C GLN A 71 6.89 1.48 7.30
N ALA A 72 5.90 1.38 6.41
CA ALA A 72 5.48 0.11 5.83
C ALA A 72 6.63 -0.52 5.00
N PRO A 73 7.06 -1.75 5.31
CA PRO A 73 8.04 -2.47 4.50
C PRO A 73 7.57 -2.61 3.05
N GLY A 74 8.51 -2.54 2.11
CA GLY A 74 8.24 -2.55 0.66
C GLY A 74 7.84 -1.18 0.09
N TYR A 75 7.02 -0.39 0.80
CA TYR A 75 6.58 0.92 0.33
C TYR A 75 7.66 2.00 0.43
N ARG A 76 8.48 1.98 1.48
CA ARG A 76 9.50 3.01 1.74
C ARG A 76 10.51 3.19 0.59
N VAL A 77 10.79 2.11 -0.15
CA VAL A 77 11.74 2.07 -1.26
C VAL A 77 11.18 2.79 -2.49
N LEU A 78 9.86 2.79 -2.65
CA LEU A 78 9.16 3.39 -3.80
C LEU A 78 9.36 4.91 -3.87
N LYS A 79 9.59 5.58 -2.74
CA LYS A 79 9.84 7.03 -2.73
C LYS A 79 11.01 7.43 -3.64
N MET A 80 12.04 6.59 -3.69
CA MET A 80 13.24 6.84 -4.50
C MET A 80 13.17 6.16 -5.86
N GLN A 81 12.65 4.94 -5.92
CA GLN A 81 12.65 4.13 -7.15
C GLN A 81 11.46 4.43 -8.07
N GLU A 82 10.30 4.78 -7.50
CA GLU A 82 9.01 4.92 -8.20
C GLU A 82 8.22 6.14 -7.71
N PRO A 83 8.72 7.38 -7.92
CA PRO A 83 8.14 8.59 -7.33
C PRO A 83 6.70 8.85 -7.78
N ALA A 84 6.32 8.45 -9.00
CA ALA A 84 4.96 8.59 -9.50
C ALA A 84 3.97 7.66 -8.76
N LEU A 85 4.34 6.38 -8.61
CA LEU A 85 3.57 5.41 -7.84
C LEU A 85 3.47 5.81 -6.37
N TRP A 86 4.59 6.26 -5.78
CA TRP A 86 4.62 6.78 -4.42
C TRP A 86 3.61 7.92 -4.19
N GLN A 87 3.49 8.87 -5.13
CA GLN A 87 2.49 9.94 -5.04
C GLN A 87 1.06 9.43 -5.13
N LEU A 88 0.80 8.45 -6.01
CA LEU A 88 -0.52 7.82 -6.14
C LEU A 88 -0.92 7.11 -4.83
N LEU A 89 -0.01 6.30 -4.27
CA LEU A 89 -0.24 5.58 -3.03
C LEU A 89 -0.49 6.51 -1.84
N ASN A 90 0.25 7.62 -1.73
CA ASN A 90 0.00 8.62 -0.67
C ASN A 90 -1.36 9.29 -0.80
N ARG A 91 -1.79 9.62 -2.03
CA ARG A 91 -3.11 10.21 -2.27
C ARG A 91 -4.22 9.23 -1.90
N GLU A 92 -4.08 7.97 -2.27
CA GLU A 92 -5.05 6.92 -1.96
C GLU A 92 -5.14 6.67 -0.46
N LEU A 93 -4.00 6.53 0.22
CA LEU A 93 -3.96 6.34 1.67
C LEU A 93 -4.57 7.53 2.40
N LEU A 94 -4.26 8.77 1.98
CA LEU A 94 -4.87 9.98 2.53
C LEU A 94 -6.39 9.99 2.36
N HIS A 95 -6.89 9.57 1.18
CA HIS A 95 -8.32 9.48 0.91
C HIS A 95 -8.99 8.47 1.85
N LYS A 96 -8.46 7.24 1.94
CA LYS A 96 -8.99 6.17 2.80
C LYS A 96 -8.98 6.53 4.28
N LEU A 97 -7.89 7.12 4.79
CA LEU A 97 -7.84 7.57 6.19
C LEU A 97 -8.82 8.72 6.44
N GLY A 98 -9.03 9.60 5.47
CA GLY A 98 -10.03 10.66 5.52
C GLY A 98 -11.47 10.13 5.62
N GLU A 99 -11.74 8.94 5.10
CA GLU A 99 -13.02 8.22 5.21
C GLU A 99 -13.15 7.40 6.50
N GLY A 100 -12.11 7.39 7.35
CA GLY A 100 -12.08 6.63 8.59
C GLY A 100 -11.71 5.15 8.42
N VAL A 101 -11.20 4.74 7.26
CA VAL A 101 -10.66 3.39 7.05
C VAL A 101 -9.38 3.23 7.89
N PRO A 102 -9.22 2.14 8.66
CA PRO A 102 -7.99 1.84 9.36
C PRO A 102 -6.77 1.76 8.42
N ALA A 103 -5.60 2.19 8.90
CA ALA A 103 -4.39 2.30 8.07
C ALA A 103 -3.89 0.96 7.52
N ASP A 104 -3.90 -0.08 8.34
CA ASP A 104 -3.56 -1.45 7.97
C ASP A 104 -4.49 -1.99 6.86
N GLN A 105 -5.79 -1.76 7.00
CA GLN A 105 -6.76 -2.10 5.97
C GLN A 105 -6.49 -1.30 4.69
N ALA A 106 -6.28 0.01 4.78
CA ALA A 106 -6.03 0.85 3.61
C ALA A 106 -4.76 0.43 2.85
N LEU A 107 -3.67 0.11 3.57
CA LEU A 107 -2.43 -0.40 2.99
C LEU A 107 -2.65 -1.75 2.31
N GLY A 108 -3.39 -2.66 2.95
CA GLY A 108 -3.72 -3.96 2.38
C GLY A 108 -4.51 -3.87 1.07
N ASP A 109 -5.44 -2.92 0.96
CA ASP A 109 -6.21 -2.68 -0.27
C ASP A 109 -5.31 -2.20 -1.44
N MET A 110 -4.23 -1.51 -1.12
CA MET A 110 -3.29 -0.95 -2.09
C MET A 110 -2.23 -1.95 -2.55
N ARG A 111 -2.10 -3.13 -1.93
CA ARG A 111 -1.11 -4.16 -2.30
C ARG A 111 -1.19 -4.53 -3.78
N GLY A 112 -2.41 -4.70 -4.30
CA GLY A 112 -2.63 -5.08 -5.70
C GLY A 112 -2.04 -4.11 -6.72
N TRP A 113 -1.82 -2.84 -6.34
CA TRP A 113 -1.25 -1.81 -7.21
C TRP A 113 0.25 -1.99 -7.42
N LEU A 114 0.89 -2.84 -6.60
CA LEU A 114 2.31 -3.15 -6.73
C LEU A 114 2.57 -4.33 -7.67
N MET A 115 1.55 -5.08 -8.10
CA MET A 115 1.75 -6.34 -8.83
C MET A 115 2.52 -6.15 -10.15
N ASP A 116 2.18 -5.13 -10.93
CA ASP A 116 2.89 -4.84 -12.18
C ASP A 116 4.36 -4.47 -11.92
N LEU A 117 4.60 -3.65 -10.87
CA LEU A 117 5.94 -3.30 -10.45
C LEU A 117 6.72 -4.53 -9.98
N VAL A 118 6.12 -5.42 -9.18
CA VAL A 118 6.75 -6.66 -8.72
C VAL A 118 7.15 -7.52 -9.92
N ASN A 119 6.24 -7.74 -10.87
CA ASN A 119 6.53 -8.53 -12.08
C ASN A 119 7.70 -7.94 -12.86
N GLN A 120 7.72 -6.62 -13.04
CA GLN A 120 8.85 -5.93 -13.64
C GLN A 120 10.13 -6.12 -12.82
N ARG A 121 10.09 -5.94 -11.49
CA ARG A 121 11.29 -6.02 -10.64
C ARG A 121 11.88 -7.43 -10.55
N MET A 122 11.06 -8.47 -10.71
CA MET A 122 11.56 -9.85 -10.75
C MET A 122 12.57 -10.11 -11.87
N THR A 123 12.45 -9.45 -13.04
CA THR A 123 13.41 -9.64 -14.15
C THR A 123 14.76 -8.95 -13.90
N HIS A 124 14.81 -7.97 -12.98
CA HIS A 124 16.02 -7.24 -12.61
C HIS A 124 16.66 -7.71 -11.29
N ALA A 125 15.87 -8.31 -10.39
CA ALA A 125 16.31 -8.69 -9.06
C ALA A 125 17.31 -9.85 -9.05
N SER A 126 18.13 -9.96 -8.01
CA SER A 126 19.02 -11.12 -7.80
C SER A 126 18.24 -12.45 -7.65
N ASP A 127 18.89 -13.57 -7.94
CA ASP A 127 18.28 -14.91 -7.82
C ASP A 127 17.72 -15.15 -6.41
N GLU A 128 18.52 -14.81 -5.39
CA GLU A 128 18.14 -14.94 -3.98
C GLU A 128 16.87 -14.14 -3.65
N ALA A 129 16.77 -12.89 -4.11
CA ALA A 129 15.63 -12.03 -3.81
C ALA A 129 14.34 -12.53 -4.48
N VAL A 130 14.43 -13.00 -5.73
CA VAL A 130 13.30 -13.60 -6.47
C VAL A 130 12.80 -14.86 -5.75
N ILE A 131 13.72 -15.76 -5.38
CA ILE A 131 13.39 -17.01 -4.69
C ILE A 131 12.80 -16.73 -3.32
N HIS A 132 13.37 -15.80 -2.55
CA HIS A 132 12.88 -15.43 -1.23
C HIS A 132 11.45 -14.88 -1.31
N TYR A 133 11.19 -13.95 -2.23
CA TYR A 133 9.86 -13.38 -2.45
C TYR A 133 8.83 -14.47 -2.78
N ILE A 134 9.11 -15.33 -3.76
CA ILE A 134 8.18 -16.40 -4.17
C ILE A 134 7.98 -17.43 -3.06
N ARG A 135 9.01 -17.72 -2.25
CA ARG A 135 8.87 -18.59 -1.08
C ARG A 135 7.88 -18.03 -0.07
N VAL A 136 7.95 -16.73 0.22
CA VAL A 136 6.98 -16.08 1.11
C VAL A 136 5.58 -16.08 0.49
N SER A 137 5.44 -15.75 -0.80
CA SER A 137 4.13 -15.83 -1.48
C SER A 137 3.53 -17.25 -1.44
N VAL A 138 4.34 -18.31 -1.48
CA VAL A 138 3.86 -19.69 -1.29
C VAL A 138 3.34 -19.93 0.13
N GLN A 139 4.01 -19.38 1.15
CA GLN A 139 3.53 -19.45 2.54
C GLN A 139 2.20 -18.69 2.71
N GLU A 140 2.07 -17.52 2.08
CA GLU A 140 0.79 -16.78 2.03
C GLU A 140 -0.31 -17.63 1.40
N MET A 141 -0.06 -18.23 0.22
CA MET A 141 -1.03 -19.10 -0.44
C MET A 141 -1.45 -20.28 0.44
N GLN A 142 -0.49 -20.94 1.10
CA GLN A 142 -0.76 -22.06 2.01
C GLN A 142 -1.62 -21.62 3.20
N ALA A 143 -1.29 -20.49 3.83
CA ALA A 143 -2.06 -19.94 4.94
C ALA A 143 -3.48 -19.57 4.52
N LEU A 144 -3.64 -18.93 3.35
CA LEU A 144 -4.95 -18.58 2.81
C LEU A 144 -5.76 -19.82 2.48
N GLN A 145 -5.14 -20.85 1.87
CA GLN A 145 -5.82 -22.09 1.50
C GLN A 145 -6.36 -22.83 2.71
N GLN A 146 -5.59 -22.87 3.81
CA GLN A 146 -6.00 -23.53 5.06
C GLN A 146 -7.19 -22.84 5.72
N GLN A 147 -7.30 -21.51 5.57
CA GLN A 147 -8.42 -20.75 6.13
C GLN A 147 -9.67 -20.84 5.24
N ASP A 148 -9.52 -20.48 3.96
CA ASP A 148 -10.60 -20.43 2.97
C ASP A 148 -10.00 -20.49 1.55
N PRO A 149 -10.23 -21.58 0.80
CA PRO A 149 -9.70 -21.73 -0.55
C PRO A 149 -10.09 -20.59 -1.51
N GLN A 150 -11.21 -19.89 -1.25
CA GLN A 150 -11.61 -18.72 -2.05
C GLN A 150 -10.64 -17.54 -1.88
N ARG A 151 -10.04 -17.38 -0.70
CA ARG A 151 -9.06 -16.31 -0.45
C ARG A 151 -7.78 -16.55 -1.23
N CYS A 152 -7.29 -17.78 -1.25
CA CYS A 152 -6.11 -18.11 -2.05
C CYS A 152 -6.36 -17.89 -3.55
N PHE A 153 -7.53 -18.30 -4.06
CA PHE A 153 -7.91 -18.05 -5.45
C PHE A 153 -7.94 -16.55 -5.77
N ARG A 154 -8.54 -15.73 -4.90
CA ARG A 154 -8.57 -14.27 -5.04
C ARG A 154 -7.19 -13.60 -4.93
N PHE A 155 -6.28 -14.19 -4.16
CA PHE A 155 -4.88 -13.75 -4.06
C PHE A 155 -4.13 -14.03 -5.37
N LEU A 156 -4.31 -15.21 -5.97
CA LEU A 156 -3.70 -15.61 -7.23
C LEU A 156 -4.30 -14.88 -8.45
N TYR A 157 -5.62 -14.63 -8.42
CA TYR A 157 -6.38 -14.10 -9.55
C TYR A 157 -7.24 -12.89 -9.14
N PRO A 158 -6.64 -11.80 -8.64
CA PRO A 158 -7.37 -10.61 -8.16
C PRO A 158 -8.25 -9.95 -9.24
N GLN A 159 -7.88 -10.08 -10.51
CA GLN A 159 -8.63 -9.59 -11.67
C GLN A 159 -9.93 -10.36 -11.94
N VAL A 160 -10.06 -11.60 -11.45
CA VAL A 160 -11.23 -12.45 -11.71
C VAL A 160 -12.30 -12.32 -10.62
N SER A 161 -11.89 -12.21 -9.35
CA SER A 161 -12.82 -12.24 -8.21
C SER A 161 -12.54 -11.17 -7.15
N GLY A 162 -11.73 -10.16 -7.49
CA GLY A 162 -11.25 -9.14 -6.57
C GLY A 162 -10.14 -9.68 -5.64
N GLY A 163 -9.14 -8.86 -5.34
CA GLY A 163 -8.02 -9.25 -4.47
C GLY A 163 -8.41 -9.50 -3.01
N VAL A 164 -7.44 -9.94 -2.20
CA VAL A 164 -7.60 -10.15 -0.75
C VAL A 164 -6.75 -9.16 0.02
N ASN A 165 -7.30 -8.59 1.09
CA ASN A 165 -6.55 -7.77 2.02
C ASN A 165 -5.79 -8.65 3.01
N LEU A 166 -4.50 -8.85 2.76
CA LEU A 166 -3.65 -9.75 3.57
C LEU A 166 -3.47 -9.29 5.02
N GLN A 167 -3.47 -7.97 5.26
CA GLN A 167 -3.37 -7.40 6.59
C GLN A 167 -4.53 -7.84 7.50
N GLN A 168 -5.70 -8.14 6.93
CA GLN A 168 -6.88 -8.58 7.67
C GLN A 168 -6.98 -10.09 7.86
N VAL A 169 -6.29 -10.89 7.04
CA VAL A 169 -6.49 -12.36 7.00
C VAL A 169 -5.26 -13.18 7.36
N LEU A 170 -4.06 -12.62 7.21
CA LEU A 170 -2.81 -13.29 7.59
C LEU A 170 -2.38 -12.89 9.00
N SER A 171 -1.55 -13.74 9.61
CA SER A 171 -0.89 -13.42 10.87
C SER A 171 0.03 -12.20 10.72
N PRO A 172 0.20 -11.37 11.77
CA PRO A 172 1.13 -10.24 11.76
C PRO A 172 2.56 -10.63 11.34
N GLU A 173 3.04 -11.80 11.75
CA GLU A 173 4.37 -12.29 11.43
C GLU A 173 4.54 -12.53 9.92
N LEU A 174 3.57 -13.20 9.30
CA LEU A 174 3.60 -13.46 7.85
C LEU A 174 3.44 -12.18 7.02
N ASN A 175 2.59 -11.25 7.46
CA ASN A 175 2.48 -9.92 6.85
C ASN A 175 3.80 -9.13 6.91
N GLN A 176 4.54 -9.26 8.03
CA GLN A 176 5.85 -8.64 8.17
C GLN A 176 6.88 -9.31 7.24
N GLN A 177 6.88 -10.63 7.14
CA GLN A 177 7.78 -11.38 6.24
C GLN A 177 7.54 -11.02 4.77
N ASP A 178 6.27 -10.92 4.36
CA ASP A 178 5.88 -10.50 3.02
C ASP A 178 6.40 -9.09 2.71
N GLY A 179 6.12 -8.12 3.59
CA GLY A 179 6.60 -6.76 3.39
C GLY A 179 8.13 -6.67 3.31
N GLN A 180 8.85 -7.46 4.10
CA GLN A 180 10.33 -7.54 4.05
C GLN A 180 10.83 -8.19 2.76
N ALA A 181 10.19 -9.27 2.30
CA ALA A 181 10.54 -9.94 1.07
C ALA A 181 10.32 -9.05 -0.16
N LEU A 182 9.21 -8.30 -0.17
CA LEU A 182 8.95 -7.27 -1.17
C LEU A 182 10.02 -6.18 -1.13
N GLU A 183 10.36 -5.67 0.06
CA GLU A 183 11.40 -4.65 0.20
C GLU A 183 12.75 -5.12 -0.35
N GLN A 184 13.17 -6.33 0.00
CA GLN A 184 14.40 -6.94 -0.48
C GLN A 184 14.39 -7.12 -2.01
N LEU A 185 13.26 -7.57 -2.58
CA LEU A 185 13.09 -7.67 -4.02
C LEU A 185 13.30 -6.32 -4.71
N LEU A 186 12.64 -5.27 -4.22
CA LEU A 186 12.74 -3.92 -4.79
C LEU A 186 14.18 -3.37 -4.67
N GLN A 187 14.83 -3.55 -3.52
CA GLN A 187 16.22 -3.13 -3.32
C GLN A 187 17.20 -3.87 -4.23
N ALA A 188 16.98 -5.16 -4.48
CA ALA A 188 17.84 -5.98 -5.34
C ALA A 188 17.61 -5.76 -6.84
N SER A 189 16.66 -4.90 -7.25
CA SER A 189 16.14 -4.79 -8.63
C SER A 189 16.46 -3.47 -9.33
N THR A 190 17.44 -2.70 -8.86
CA THR A 190 17.80 -1.39 -9.44
C THR A 190 18.76 -1.48 -10.62
N GLY A 191 19.30 -2.68 -10.91
CA GLY A 191 20.24 -2.94 -11.99
C GLY A 191 19.58 -3.11 -13.36
N PRO A 192 20.37 -3.42 -14.41
CA PRO A 192 19.82 -3.84 -15.70
C PRO A 192 19.05 -5.16 -15.56
N GLU A 193 18.18 -5.43 -16.53
CA GLU A 193 17.47 -6.71 -16.62
C GLU A 193 18.49 -7.87 -16.73
N LEU A 194 18.23 -8.96 -16.03
CA LEU A 194 19.07 -10.15 -16.06
C LEU A 194 18.67 -11.07 -17.21
N PRO A 195 19.63 -11.63 -17.97
CA PRO A 195 19.33 -12.50 -19.09
C PRO A 195 18.65 -13.79 -18.62
N VAL A 196 17.65 -14.22 -19.39
CA VAL A 196 16.95 -15.49 -19.19
C VAL A 196 17.45 -16.53 -20.19
N ASP A 197 17.97 -17.65 -19.69
CA ASP A 197 18.23 -18.84 -20.51
C ASP A 197 16.89 -19.51 -20.85
N GLN A 198 16.40 -19.19 -22.05
CA GLN A 198 15.11 -19.64 -22.56
C GLN A 198 15.02 -21.17 -22.66
N ALA A 199 16.10 -21.81 -23.12
CA ALA A 199 16.11 -23.25 -23.35
C ALA A 199 16.14 -24.01 -22.02
N MET A 200 16.89 -23.52 -21.03
CA MET A 200 16.91 -24.07 -19.68
C MET A 200 15.56 -23.88 -18.99
N ALA A 201 15.00 -22.66 -18.99
CA ALA A 201 13.70 -22.39 -18.39
C ALA A 201 12.59 -23.29 -18.98
N GLN A 202 12.60 -23.52 -20.30
CA GLN A 202 11.62 -24.40 -20.94
C GLN A 202 11.75 -25.86 -20.47
N ARG A 203 12.99 -26.37 -20.34
CA ARG A 203 13.22 -27.73 -19.83
C ARG A 203 12.81 -27.87 -18.38
N ASP A 204 13.16 -26.90 -17.55
CA ASP A 204 12.80 -26.88 -16.13
C ASP A 204 11.28 -26.81 -15.95
N LEU A 205 10.59 -25.96 -16.72
CA LEU A 205 9.13 -25.89 -16.72
C LEU A 205 8.50 -27.21 -17.10
N GLN A 206 8.99 -27.84 -18.17
CA GLN A 206 8.48 -29.14 -18.61
C GLN A 206 8.64 -30.20 -17.53
N HIS A 207 9.80 -30.28 -16.88
CA HIS A 207 10.05 -31.21 -15.79
C HIS A 207 9.10 -31.00 -14.58
N VAL A 208 8.89 -29.74 -14.19
CA VAL A 208 7.96 -29.39 -13.11
C VAL A 208 6.53 -29.79 -13.51
N VAL A 209 6.07 -29.44 -14.71
CA VAL A 209 4.73 -29.77 -15.20
C VAL A 209 4.50 -31.28 -15.31
N GLU A 210 5.48 -32.06 -15.78
CA GLU A 210 5.41 -33.53 -15.82
C GLU A 210 5.21 -34.12 -14.42
N THR A 211 5.92 -33.58 -13.42
CA THR A 211 5.75 -33.97 -12.02
C THR A 211 4.36 -33.63 -11.52
N LEU A 212 3.85 -32.43 -11.79
CA LEU A 212 2.49 -32.04 -11.40
C LEU A 212 1.43 -32.89 -12.10
N TYR A 213 1.63 -33.26 -13.37
CA TYR A 213 0.66 -34.05 -14.14
C TYR A 213 0.46 -35.43 -13.54
N SER A 214 1.49 -36.02 -12.92
CA SER A 214 1.37 -37.27 -12.17
C SER A 214 0.39 -37.19 -10.98
N LYS A 215 0.21 -36.00 -10.39
CA LYS A 215 -0.68 -35.75 -9.24
C LYS A 215 -2.06 -35.24 -9.66
N TRP A 216 -2.12 -34.33 -10.62
CA TRP A 216 -3.32 -33.59 -10.97
C TRP A 216 -3.99 -34.04 -12.27
N GLY A 217 -3.29 -34.77 -13.13
CA GLY A 217 -3.77 -35.18 -14.45
C GLY A 217 -4.29 -34.00 -15.27
N ASP A 218 -5.40 -34.19 -15.98
CA ASP A 218 -5.97 -33.18 -16.87
C ASP A 218 -6.47 -31.91 -16.16
N LYS A 219 -6.65 -31.94 -14.83
CA LYS A 219 -7.05 -30.74 -14.06
C LYS A 219 -6.03 -29.61 -14.16
N LEU A 220 -4.77 -29.92 -14.43
CA LEU A 220 -3.70 -28.93 -14.63
C LEU A 220 -4.02 -27.92 -15.73
N GLN A 221 -4.78 -28.32 -16.75
CA GLN A 221 -5.15 -27.43 -17.87
C GLN A 221 -5.99 -26.24 -17.39
N GLN A 222 -6.69 -26.37 -16.26
CA GLN A 222 -7.47 -25.29 -15.66
C GLN A 222 -6.60 -24.09 -15.25
N LEU A 223 -5.28 -24.27 -15.02
CA LEU A 223 -4.39 -23.16 -14.63
C LEU A 223 -4.29 -22.09 -15.72
N ASN A 224 -4.55 -22.48 -16.97
CA ASN A 224 -4.55 -21.58 -18.12
C ASN A 224 -5.92 -20.91 -18.34
N MET A 225 -6.96 -21.26 -17.56
CA MET A 225 -8.32 -20.77 -17.73
C MET A 225 -8.94 -20.28 -16.40
N PRO A 226 -8.28 -19.38 -15.65
CA PRO A 226 -8.74 -19.00 -14.31
C PRO A 226 -10.08 -18.25 -14.29
N ALA A 227 -10.50 -17.67 -15.42
CA ALA A 227 -11.78 -16.97 -15.54
C ALA A 227 -12.98 -17.87 -15.83
N ASP A 228 -12.76 -19.17 -16.12
CA ASP A 228 -13.86 -20.10 -16.36
C ASP A 228 -14.60 -20.39 -15.04
N THR A 229 -15.91 -20.19 -15.05
CA THR A 229 -16.77 -20.44 -13.88
C THR A 229 -16.82 -21.90 -13.44
N ALA A 230 -16.42 -22.84 -14.30
CA ALA A 230 -16.41 -24.28 -14.01
C ALA A 230 -15.15 -24.75 -13.24
N VAL A 231 -14.15 -23.87 -13.02
CA VAL A 231 -12.92 -24.28 -12.32
C VAL A 231 -13.18 -24.52 -10.84
N ASP A 232 -12.54 -25.57 -10.31
CA ASP A 232 -12.49 -25.78 -8.86
C ASP A 232 -11.44 -24.85 -8.26
N ARG A 233 -11.91 -23.75 -7.67
CA ARG A 233 -11.04 -22.72 -7.07
C ARG A 233 -10.12 -23.26 -5.97
N SER A 234 -10.53 -24.30 -5.24
CA SER A 234 -9.68 -24.93 -4.23
C SER A 234 -8.56 -25.75 -4.89
N ALA A 235 -8.91 -26.52 -5.91
CA ALA A 235 -7.92 -27.24 -6.72
C ALA A 235 -6.97 -26.27 -7.42
N MET A 236 -7.45 -25.11 -7.89
CA MET A 236 -6.63 -24.08 -8.51
C MET A 236 -5.51 -23.61 -7.57
N CYS A 237 -5.88 -23.23 -6.34
CA CYS A 237 -4.90 -22.84 -5.33
C CYS A 237 -3.89 -23.96 -5.04
N ALA A 238 -4.37 -25.19 -4.84
CA ALA A 238 -3.51 -26.34 -4.55
C ALA A 238 -2.50 -26.60 -5.68
N MET A 239 -2.95 -26.56 -6.94
CA MET A 239 -2.11 -26.73 -8.11
C MET A 239 -1.08 -25.60 -8.24
N SER A 240 -1.46 -24.35 -7.98
CA SER A 240 -0.52 -23.22 -7.98
C SER A 240 0.53 -23.34 -6.88
N ILE A 241 0.14 -23.74 -5.66
CA ILE A 241 1.10 -24.00 -4.57
C ILE A 241 2.08 -25.10 -4.97
N ASP A 242 1.60 -26.21 -5.52
CA ASP A 242 2.46 -27.30 -5.99
C ASP A 242 3.39 -26.84 -7.12
N LEU A 243 2.91 -26.01 -8.04
CA LEU A 243 3.70 -25.47 -9.15
C LEU A 243 4.87 -24.65 -8.64
N TYR A 244 4.59 -23.62 -7.83
CA TYR A 244 5.63 -22.76 -7.29
C TYR A 244 6.55 -23.51 -6.32
N SER A 245 6.04 -24.46 -5.53
CA SER A 245 6.87 -25.32 -4.68
C SER A 245 7.80 -26.20 -5.51
N GLY A 246 7.32 -26.75 -6.64
CA GLY A 246 8.13 -27.52 -7.57
C GLY A 246 9.23 -26.69 -8.22
N ILE A 247 8.94 -25.44 -8.59
CA ILE A 247 9.94 -24.50 -9.10
C ILE A 247 10.99 -24.18 -8.03
N LEU A 248 10.57 -23.89 -6.80
CA LEU A 248 11.46 -23.60 -5.67
C LEU A 248 12.31 -24.79 -5.22
N ALA A 249 11.99 -26.02 -5.66
CA ALA A 249 12.78 -27.21 -5.39
C ALA A 249 13.92 -27.43 -6.41
N LEU A 250 13.94 -26.67 -7.51
CA LEU A 250 15.05 -26.66 -8.46
C LEU A 250 16.29 -25.99 -7.84
N PRO A 251 17.50 -26.20 -8.39
CA PRO A 251 18.67 -25.40 -8.01
C PRO A 251 18.39 -23.90 -8.16
N ASP A 252 18.87 -23.07 -7.23
CA ASP A 252 18.50 -21.64 -7.15
C ASP A 252 18.56 -20.90 -8.48
N LYS A 253 19.65 -21.06 -9.24
CA LYS A 253 19.78 -20.43 -10.57
C LYS A 253 18.70 -20.85 -11.55
N HIS A 254 18.31 -22.12 -11.54
CA HIS A 254 17.25 -22.66 -12.40
C HIS A 254 15.88 -22.13 -11.96
N ALA A 255 15.60 -22.16 -10.65
CA ALA A 255 14.36 -21.63 -10.09
C ALA A 255 14.18 -20.15 -10.46
N ALA A 256 15.19 -19.31 -10.20
CA ALA A 256 15.12 -17.89 -10.53
C ALA A 256 15.02 -17.62 -12.04
N ASN A 257 15.76 -18.36 -12.87
CA ASN A 257 15.68 -18.26 -14.33
C ASN A 257 14.27 -18.60 -14.86
N LEU A 258 13.64 -19.65 -14.34
CA LEU A 258 12.28 -20.04 -14.68
C LEU A 258 11.24 -19.01 -14.17
N LEU A 259 11.38 -18.52 -12.94
CA LEU A 259 10.48 -17.50 -12.39
C LEU A 259 10.51 -16.21 -13.21
N ARG A 260 11.70 -15.75 -13.63
CA ARG A 260 11.84 -14.61 -14.55
C ARG A 260 11.16 -14.88 -15.88
N LYS A 261 11.38 -16.06 -16.47
CA LYS A 261 10.71 -16.45 -17.72
C LYS A 261 9.18 -16.37 -17.61
N MET A 262 8.61 -16.82 -16.50
CA MET A 262 7.16 -16.83 -16.31
C MET A 262 6.57 -15.42 -16.28
N VAL A 263 7.21 -14.47 -15.58
CA VAL A 263 6.71 -13.09 -15.49
C VAL A 263 6.95 -12.28 -16.77
N SER A 264 8.04 -12.56 -17.51
CA SER A 264 8.30 -11.93 -18.82
C SER A 264 7.30 -12.33 -19.90
N LEU A 265 6.53 -13.41 -19.71
CA LEU A 265 5.49 -13.84 -20.64
C LEU A 265 4.12 -13.19 -20.36
N THR A 266 3.95 -12.59 -19.19
CA THR A 266 2.71 -11.95 -18.75
C THR A 266 2.70 -10.43 -18.92
N GLY A 267 3.81 -9.85 -19.41
CA GLY A 267 3.97 -8.42 -19.70
C GLY A 267 3.94 -8.11 -21.19
#